data_AF-A0A968T9C3-F1
#
_entry.id   AF-A0A968T9C3-F1
#
_cell.length_a   1.000
_cell.length_b   1.000
_cell.length_c   1.000
_cell.angle_alpha   90.00
_cell.angle_beta   90.00
_cell.angle_gamma   90.00
#
_symmetry.space_group_name_H-M   'P 1'
#
loop_
_entity.id
_entity.type
_entity.pdbx_description
1 polymer ?
#
loop_
_entity_poly.entity_id
_entity_poly.type
_entity_poly.pdbx_seq_one_letter_code
_entity_poly.pdbx_strand_id
1 'polypeptide(L)'
;MFGGYGIYCDGVMAALIADEQLYLKVDDENRADFEAAGMSPFTDWKGDRPMQMSYYELPATVFADVEQLAVWLTKAIAAARAAESVGYNKPRG
;
A
#
# COMPACT_ATOMS: atom_id res chain seq x y z
N MET A 1 -10.46 10.90 -1.14
CA MET A 1 -10.54 10.45 -2.54
C MET A 1 -9.27 10.82 -3.27
N PHE A 2 -8.27 9.96 -3.08
CA PHE A 2 -7.12 9.79 -3.97
C PHE A 2 -7.71 9.67 -5.38
N GLY A 3 -7.29 10.51 -6.33
CA GLY A 3 -7.87 10.59 -7.68
C GLY A 3 -7.57 9.37 -8.54
N GLY A 4 -7.81 8.17 -8.02
CA GLY A 4 -7.41 6.90 -8.61
C GLY A 4 -8.25 5.73 -8.10
N TYR A 5 -7.69 4.52 -8.14
CA TYR A 5 -8.44 3.27 -7.93
C TYR A 5 -7.92 2.53 -6.71
N GLY A 6 -8.83 2.06 -5.85
CA GLY A 6 -8.48 1.13 -4.77
C GLY A 6 -8.60 -0.32 -5.23
N ILE A 7 -7.61 -1.13 -4.90
CA ILE A 7 -7.58 -2.57 -5.19
C ILE A 7 -7.85 -3.31 -3.88
N TYR A 8 -8.92 -4.10 -3.90
CA TYR A 8 -9.39 -4.85 -2.74
C TYR A 8 -9.22 -6.35 -2.98
N CYS A 9 -8.79 -7.06 -1.94
CA CYS A 9 -8.73 -8.52 -1.89
C CYS A 9 -9.47 -8.97 -0.64
N ASP A 10 -10.49 -9.82 -0.77
CA ASP A 10 -11.34 -10.29 0.35
C ASP A 10 -11.86 -9.16 1.26
N GLY A 11 -12.20 -8.01 0.67
CA GLY A 11 -12.72 -6.85 1.39
C GLY A 11 -11.67 -5.95 2.05
N VAL A 12 -10.38 -6.29 2.00
CA VAL A 12 -9.30 -5.42 2.51
C VAL A 12 -8.61 -4.68 1.38
N MET A 13 -8.26 -3.41 1.62
CA MET A 13 -7.58 -2.57 0.63
C MET A 13 -6.07 -2.86 0.63
N ALA A 14 -5.61 -3.64 -0.34
CA ALA A 14 -4.21 -4.09 -0.42
C ALA A 14 -3.33 -3.20 -1.30
N ALA A 15 -3.94 -2.47 -2.24
CA ALA A 15 -3.21 -1.55 -3.11
C ALA A 15 -4.09 -0.39 -3.58
N LEU A 16 -3.45 0.62 -4.15
CA LEU A 16 -4.12 1.68 -4.90
C LEU A 16 -3.33 2.03 -6.15
N ILE A 17 -4.03 2.52 -7.17
CA ILE A 17 -3.42 3.11 -8.35
C ILE A 17 -3.71 4.60 -8.31
N ALA A 18 -2.69 5.44 -8.35
CA ALA A 18 -2.78 6.89 -8.42
C ALA A 18 -1.65 7.41 -9.31
N ASP A 19 -1.89 8.48 -10.07
CA ASP A 19 -0.87 9.08 -10.96
C ASP A 19 -0.16 8.05 -11.84
N GLU A 20 -0.92 7.09 -12.38
CA GLU A 20 -0.45 5.98 -13.22
C GLU A 20 0.56 5.01 -12.55
N GLN A 21 0.75 5.12 -11.23
CA GLN A 21 1.60 4.25 -10.44
C GLN A 21 0.78 3.31 -9.56
N LEU A 22 1.28 2.09 -9.37
CA LEU A 22 0.73 1.12 -8.43
C LEU A 22 1.43 1.28 -7.08
N TYR A 23 0.64 1.46 -6.03
CA TYR A 23 1.10 1.55 -4.66
C TYR A 23 0.55 0.38 -3.83
N LEU A 24 1.41 -0.29 -3.08
CA LEU A 24 1.06 -1.42 -2.24
C LEU A 24 0.97 -1.03 -0.77
N LYS A 25 0.07 -1.68 -0.03
CA LYS A 25 -0.04 -1.52 1.42
C LYS A 25 1.26 -1.98 2.10
N VAL A 26 1.77 -1.15 3.00
CA VAL A 26 2.99 -1.37 3.77
C VAL A 26 2.69 -1.31 5.25
N ASP A 27 3.29 -2.22 6.00
CA ASP A 27 3.38 -2.19 7.45
C ASP A 27 4.83 -2.46 7.86
N ASP A 28 5.09 -2.66 9.15
CA ASP A 28 6.45 -2.82 9.65
C ASP A 28 7.09 -4.17 9.25
N GLU A 29 6.31 -5.15 8.79
CA GLU A 29 6.83 -6.45 8.36
C GLU A 29 7.38 -6.42 6.93
N ASN A 30 6.82 -5.60 6.04
CA ASN A 30 7.26 -5.50 4.65
C ASN A 30 7.98 -4.19 4.29
N ARG A 31 7.97 -3.18 5.18
CA ARG A 31 8.62 -1.86 4.93
C ARG A 31 10.08 -1.97 4.50
N ALA A 32 10.84 -2.88 5.11
CA ALA A 32 12.25 -3.06 4.81
C ALA A 32 12.50 -3.40 3.33
N ASP A 33 11.59 -4.15 2.68
CA ASP A 33 11.70 -4.48 1.26
C ASP A 33 11.58 -3.22 0.38
N PHE A 34 10.64 -2.33 0.72
CA PHE A 34 10.41 -1.07 0.00
C PHE A 34 11.56 -0.09 0.22
N GLU A 35 12.06 0.03 1.45
CA GLU A 35 13.21 0.89 1.76
C GLU A 35 14.49 0.40 1.06
N ALA A 36 14.73 -0.92 1.03
CA ALA A 36 15.86 -1.52 0.32
C ALA A 36 15.76 -1.31 -1.21
N ALA A 37 14.54 -1.29 -1.75
CA ALA A 37 14.30 -0.96 -3.15
C ALA A 37 14.34 0.55 -3.45
N GLY A 38 14.48 1.41 -2.44
CA GLY A 38 14.50 2.87 -2.58
C GLY A 38 13.12 3.49 -2.86
N MET A 39 12.04 2.79 -2.50
CA MET A 39 10.67 3.24 -2.75
C MET A 39 10.20 4.21 -1.67
N SER A 40 9.34 5.15 -2.08
CA SER A 40 8.82 6.19 -1.19
C SER A 40 7.33 5.97 -0.85
N PRO A 41 6.88 6.42 0.34
CA PRO A 41 5.47 6.37 0.70
C PRO A 41 4.66 7.36 -0.15
N PHE A 42 3.46 6.94 -0.49
CA PHE A 42 2.44 7.78 -1.09
C PHE A 42 2.07 8.90 -0.12
N THR A 43 2.22 10.13 -0.60
CA THR A 43 1.85 11.33 0.13
C THR A 43 0.61 11.93 -0.50
N ASP A 44 -0.51 11.91 0.22
CA ASP A 44 -1.72 12.60 -0.21
C ASP A 44 -1.64 14.08 0.16
N TRP A 45 -1.86 14.95 -0.83
CA TRP A 45 -1.82 16.40 -0.67
C TRP A 45 -3.23 16.99 -0.51
N LYS A 46 -4.14 16.25 0.11
CA LYS A 46 -5.50 16.75 0.40
C LYS A 46 -5.48 17.81 1.50
N GLY A 47 -5.39 19.07 1.08
CA GLY A 47 -5.47 20.25 1.94
C GLY A 47 -4.10 20.87 2.21
N ASP A 48 -4.01 21.72 3.24
CA ASP A 48 -2.78 22.45 3.58
C ASP A 48 -1.68 21.59 4.20
N ARG A 49 -1.94 20.30 4.47
CA ARG A 49 -0.97 19.41 5.14
C ARG A 49 -0.81 18.10 4.38
N PRO A 50 0.42 17.71 4.01
CA PRO A 50 0.68 16.40 3.42
C PRO A 50 0.40 15.29 4.43
N MET A 51 -0.35 14.26 4.02
CA MET A 51 -0.58 13.06 4.82
C MET A 51 0.12 11.87 4.16
N GLN A 52 1.16 11.36 4.81
CA GLN A 52 1.78 10.11 4.41
C GLN A 52 0.85 8.95 4.73
N MET A 53 0.59 8.13 3.73
CA MET A 53 -0.15 6.89 3.89
C MET A 53 0.79 5.69 3.93
N SER A 54 0.31 4.58 4.51
CA SER A 54 1.02 3.31 4.52
C SER A 54 0.93 2.58 3.17
N TYR A 55 1.13 3.31 2.07
CA TYR A 55 1.19 2.76 0.72
C TYR A 55 2.48 3.21 0.07
N TYR A 56 3.23 2.31 -0.56
CA TYR A 56 4.51 2.62 -1.19
C TYR A 56 4.46 2.24 -2.66
N GLU A 57 5.17 3.00 -3.48
CA GLU A 57 5.28 2.74 -4.92
C GLU A 57 5.89 1.36 -5.15
N LEU A 58 5.31 0.62 -6.09
CA LEU A 58 5.86 -0.67 -6.50
C LEU A 58 7.11 -0.45 -7.38
N PRO A 59 8.25 -1.11 -7.11
CA PRO A 59 9.41 -1.03 -7.99
C PRO A 59 9.07 -1.47 -9.42
N ALA A 60 9.51 -0.70 -10.42
CA ALA A 60 9.27 -1.02 -11.83
C ALA A 60 9.83 -2.40 -12.24
N THR A 61 10.95 -2.82 -11.62
CA THR A 61 11.54 -4.16 -11.83
C THR A 61 10.63 -5.28 -11.36
N VAL A 62 9.91 -5.07 -10.26
CA VAL A 62 8.92 -6.01 -9.73
C VAL A 62 7.66 -6.02 -10.60
N PHE A 63 7.24 -4.85 -11.10
CA PHE A 63 6.07 -4.78 -11.99
C PHE A 63 6.25 -5.59 -13.29
N ALA A 64 7.48 -5.68 -13.80
CA ALA A 64 7.81 -6.44 -15.01
C ALA A 64 7.95 -7.96 -14.78
N ASP A 65 7.98 -8.42 -13.53
CA ASP A 65 8.17 -9.82 -13.15
C ASP A 65 6.96 -10.33 -12.37
N VAL A 66 6.16 -11.19 -12.99
CA VAL A 66 4.90 -11.69 -12.41
C VAL A 66 5.13 -12.50 -11.12
N GLU A 67 6.24 -13.21 -11.00
CA GLU A 67 6.53 -14.02 -9.82
C GLU A 67 6.90 -13.12 -8.65
N GLN A 68 7.73 -12.11 -8.89
CA GLN A 68 8.03 -11.10 -7.89
C GLN A 68 6.78 -10.30 -7.54
N LEU A 69 5.99 -9.86 -8.51
CA LEU A 69 4.75 -9.14 -8.27
C LEU A 69 3.80 -9.91 -7.34
N ALA A 70 3.67 -11.23 -7.53
CA ALA A 70 2.86 -12.08 -6.67
C ALA A 70 3.37 -12.09 -5.21
N VAL A 71 4.69 -12.14 -5.00
CA VAL A 71 5.31 -12.09 -3.66
C VAL A 71 5.00 -10.74 -2.98
N TRP A 72 5.19 -9.63 -3.69
CA TRP A 72 4.96 -8.29 -3.16
C TRP A 72 3.47 -8.04 -2.85
N LEU A 73 2.57 -8.47 -3.74
CA LEU A 73 1.13 -8.39 -3.50
C LEU A 73 0.70 -9.24 -2.31
N THR A 74 1.26 -10.44 -2.15
CA THR A 74 0.96 -11.31 -1.00
C THR A 74 1.33 -10.64 0.32
N LYS A 75 2.51 -10.01 0.39
CA LYS A 75 2.93 -9.22 1.55
C LYS A 75 2.00 -8.03 1.81
N ALA A 76 1.59 -7.32 0.76
CA ALA A 76 0.66 -6.20 0.88
C ALA A 76 -0.73 -6.62 1.39
N ILE A 77 -1.24 -7.77 0.94
CA ILE A 77 -2.50 -8.34 1.43
C ILE A 77 -2.38 -8.70 2.92
N ALA A 78 -1.26 -9.29 3.34
CA ALA A 78 -1.00 -9.59 4.75
C ALA A 78 -1.01 -8.30 5.59
N ALA A 79 -0.31 -7.25 5.15
CA ALA A 79 -0.29 -5.94 5.81
C ALA A 79 -1.67 -5.30 5.88
N ALA A 80 -2.49 -5.41 4.82
CA ALA A 80 -3.85 -4.90 4.81
C ALA A 80 -4.75 -5.64 5.82
N ARG A 81 -4.63 -6.97 5.91
CA ARG A 81 -5.36 -7.78 6.90
C ARG A 81 -4.94 -7.45 8.33
N ALA A 82 -3.65 -7.27 8.57
CA ALA A 82 -3.14 -6.83 9.87
C ALA A 82 -3.75 -5.46 10.25
N ALA A 83 -3.77 -4.50 9.33
CA ALA A 83 -4.34 -3.18 9.58
C ALA A 83 -5.85 -3.23 9.91
N GLU A 84 -6.63 -4.08 9.24
CA GLU A 84 -8.06 -4.26 9.56
C GLU A 84 -8.27 -4.92 10.93
N SER A 85 -7.42 -5.88 11.31
CA SER A 85 -7.48 -6.49 12.65
C SER A 85 -7.20 -5.48 13.77
N VAL A 86 -6.33 -4.50 13.53
CA VAL A 86 -6.04 -3.40 14.45
C VAL A 86 -7.15 -2.34 14.41
N GLY A 87 -7.71 -2.08 13.23
CA GLY A 87 -8.82 -1.15 13.00
C GLY A 87 -10.15 -1.58 13.64
N TYR A 88 -10.41 -2.89 13.74
CA TYR A 88 -11.58 -3.45 14.44
C TYR A 88 -11.61 -3.05 15.93
N ASN A 89 -10.46 -2.74 16.53
CA ASN A 89 -10.36 -2.36 17.93
C ASN A 89 -10.42 -0.84 18.19
N LYS A 90 -10.69 -0.01 17.15
CA LYS A 90 -10.97 1.42 17.32
C LYS A 90 -12.49 1.66 17.27
N PRO A 91 -13.13 2.19 18.33
CA PRO A 91 -14.52 2.57 18.25
C PRO A 91 -14.67 3.65 17.18
N ARG A 92 -15.53 3.38 16.19
CA ARG A 92 -16.01 4.41 15.26
C ARG A 92 -16.94 5.32 16.06
N GLY A 93 -16.38 6.41 16.58
CA GLY A 93 -17.12 7.48 17.24
C GLY A 93 -17.83 8.40 16.25
#